data_AF-A0A2W6AS62-F1
#
_entry.id   AF-A0A2W6AS62-F1
#
_cell.length_a   1.000
_cell.length_b   1.000
_cell.length_c   1.000
_cell.angle_alpha   90.00
_cell.angle_beta   90.00
_cell.angle_gamma   90.00
#
_symmetry.space_group_name_H-M   'P 1'
#
loop_
_entity.id
_entity.type
_entity.pdbx_description
1 polymer ?
#
loop_
_entity_poly.entity_id
_entity_poly.type
_entity_poly.pdbx_seq_one_letter_code
_entity_poly.pdbx_strand_id
1 'polypeptide(L)'
;MPGTDPLEAMRLILDDLPDLPHLAELPDRGVGADMIGRTAGLLIDLAVDTTTRGWRLADRPGRDLRRAQSLLARDLDALEEAADGYQGALKLQVCGPWTMAARLELARSQEPVLADPGAVRDLTESLAEGVAAHVAGVRARVPGARLLLQVDEPSLPTVLAGEVPSASGFNRVRAVEEADAESGLRAVLSAAGVPTLVHCCGMSAPVGIIRGAGADGAG
;
A
#
# COMPACT_ATOMS: atom_id res chain seq x y z
N MET A 1 4.90 -13.99 -0.48
CA MET A 1 5.16 -15.43 -0.72
C MET A 1 6.46 -15.57 -1.51
N PRO A 2 7.27 -16.62 -1.32
CA PRO A 2 8.42 -16.90 -2.18
C PRO A 2 7.95 -17.27 -3.60
N GLY A 3 8.79 -17.03 -4.59
CA GLY A 3 8.52 -17.41 -5.99
C GLY A 3 8.21 -16.23 -6.91
N THR A 4 8.08 -16.53 -8.20
CA THR A 4 8.00 -15.50 -9.26
C THR A 4 6.86 -15.69 -10.26
N ASP A 5 6.09 -16.79 -10.16
CA ASP A 5 4.93 -17.05 -11.02
C ASP A 5 3.64 -16.60 -10.30
N PRO A 6 2.97 -15.53 -10.77
CA PRO A 6 1.75 -15.03 -10.14
C PRO A 6 0.56 -15.98 -10.30
N LEU A 7 0.47 -16.74 -11.39
CA LEU A 7 -0.67 -17.63 -11.64
C LEU A 7 -0.57 -18.88 -10.76
N GLU A 8 0.61 -19.48 -10.68
CA GLU A 8 0.87 -20.59 -9.76
C GLU A 8 0.62 -20.18 -8.31
N ALA A 9 1.12 -19.01 -7.90
CA ALA A 9 0.90 -18.48 -6.56
C ALA A 9 -0.59 -18.24 -6.26
N MET A 10 -1.34 -17.68 -7.21
CA MET A 10 -2.78 -17.44 -7.01
C MET A 10 -3.58 -18.74 -6.90
N ARG A 11 -3.28 -19.75 -7.72
CA ARG A 11 -3.91 -21.08 -7.60
C ARG A 11 -3.65 -21.70 -6.23
N LEU A 12 -2.40 -21.69 -5.79
CA LEU A 12 -2.01 -22.20 -4.48
C LEU A 12 -2.75 -21.48 -3.34
N ILE A 13 -2.84 -20.14 -3.39
CA ILE A 13 -3.55 -19.37 -2.35
C ILE A 13 -5.04 -19.70 -2.31
N LEU A 14 -5.68 -19.84 -3.47
CA LEU A 14 -7.11 -20.18 -3.55
C LEU A 14 -7.40 -21.60 -3.04
N ASP A 15 -6.48 -22.54 -3.29
CA ASP A 15 -6.61 -23.94 -2.85
C ASP A 15 -6.29 -24.12 -1.35
N ASP A 16 -5.20 -23.51 -0.86
CA ASP A 16 -4.67 -23.75 0.49
C ASP A 16 -5.24 -22.81 1.56
N LEU A 17 -5.77 -21.64 1.20
CA LEU A 17 -6.32 -20.64 2.13
C LEU A 17 -7.79 -20.32 1.82
N PRO A 18 -8.70 -21.33 1.82
CA PRO A 18 -10.07 -21.17 1.34
C PRO A 18 -10.91 -20.18 2.15
N ASP A 19 -10.57 -19.96 3.42
CA ASP A 19 -11.31 -19.05 4.31
C ASP A 19 -11.06 -17.58 3.99
N LEU A 20 -9.84 -17.23 3.56
CA LEU A 20 -9.46 -15.86 3.23
C LEU A 20 -8.29 -15.85 2.23
N PRO A 21 -8.54 -16.22 0.96
CA PRO A 21 -7.54 -16.07 -0.08
C PRO A 21 -7.21 -14.59 -0.28
N HIS A 22 -5.99 -14.32 -0.73
CA HIS A 22 -5.49 -12.95 -0.89
C HIS A 22 -4.75 -12.80 -2.20
N LEU A 23 -4.69 -11.58 -2.71
CA LEU A 23 -3.91 -11.27 -3.90
C LEU A 23 -2.42 -11.53 -3.61
N ALA A 24 -1.78 -12.35 -4.43
CA ALA A 24 -0.39 -12.76 -4.22
C ALA A 24 0.57 -11.57 -4.24
N GLU A 25 1.50 -11.54 -3.27
CA GLU A 25 2.66 -10.66 -3.27
C GLU A 25 3.95 -11.46 -3.45
N LEU A 26 4.66 -11.17 -4.54
CA LEU A 26 5.83 -11.90 -5.02
C LEU A 26 7.02 -10.95 -5.18
N PRO A 27 7.65 -10.51 -4.07
CA PRO A 27 8.73 -9.52 -4.08
C PRO A 27 9.99 -9.99 -4.83
N ASP A 28 10.19 -11.32 -4.96
CA ASP A 28 11.36 -11.91 -5.66
C ASP A 28 11.38 -11.62 -7.17
N ARG A 29 10.30 -11.05 -7.74
CA ARG A 29 10.26 -10.56 -9.13
C ARG A 29 11.01 -9.24 -9.33
N GLY A 30 11.59 -8.71 -8.25
CA GLY A 30 12.47 -7.56 -8.25
C GLY A 30 11.74 -6.24 -8.04
N VAL A 31 12.46 -5.14 -8.30
CA VAL A 31 12.01 -3.78 -8.04
C VAL A 31 10.61 -3.51 -8.60
N GLY A 32 9.71 -3.03 -7.75
CA GLY A 32 8.31 -2.78 -8.09
C GLY A 32 7.35 -3.89 -7.66
N ALA A 33 7.87 -5.08 -7.32
CA ALA A 33 7.06 -6.18 -6.81
C ALA A 33 6.97 -6.23 -5.28
N ASP A 34 7.81 -5.45 -4.59
CA ASP A 34 7.71 -5.24 -3.14
C ASP A 34 6.49 -4.38 -2.77
N MET A 35 6.09 -4.40 -1.50
CA MET A 35 4.88 -3.72 -1.00
C MET A 35 4.87 -2.21 -1.33
N ILE A 36 6.03 -1.54 -1.28
CA ILE A 36 6.15 -0.10 -1.53
C ILE A 36 6.00 0.16 -3.02
N GLY A 37 6.74 -0.57 -3.86
CA GLY A 37 6.68 -0.43 -5.31
C GLY A 37 5.31 -0.77 -5.88
N ARG A 38 4.67 -1.82 -5.36
CA ARG A 38 3.31 -2.23 -5.71
C ARG A 38 2.31 -1.11 -5.41
N THR A 39 2.35 -0.57 -4.19
CA THR A 39 1.47 0.53 -3.77
C THR A 39 1.78 1.81 -4.54
N ALA A 40 3.05 2.11 -4.82
CA ALA A 40 3.44 3.25 -5.63
C ALA A 40 2.91 3.15 -7.08
N GLY A 41 2.75 1.94 -7.61
CA GLY A 41 2.10 1.69 -8.90
C GLY A 41 0.61 2.03 -8.93
N LEU A 42 -0.04 2.20 -7.78
CA LEU A 42 -1.45 2.60 -7.65
C LEU A 42 -1.65 4.11 -7.61
N LEU A 43 -0.60 4.89 -7.32
CA LEU A 43 -0.71 6.33 -7.15
C LEU A 43 -1.21 6.99 -8.44
N ILE A 44 -2.21 7.85 -8.30
CA ILE A 44 -2.79 8.65 -9.38
C ILE A 44 -2.16 10.04 -9.38
N ASP A 45 -1.79 10.54 -10.55
CA ASP A 45 -1.16 11.85 -10.75
C ASP A 45 0.16 12.11 -9.99
N LEU A 46 0.70 11.10 -9.29
CA LEU A 46 2.03 11.13 -8.69
C LEU A 46 2.93 10.08 -9.34
N ALA A 47 3.98 10.57 -10.00
CA ALA A 47 4.99 9.69 -10.55
C ALA A 47 6.04 9.32 -9.50
N VAL A 48 6.61 8.12 -9.63
CA VAL A 48 7.74 7.66 -8.83
C VAL A 48 8.85 7.05 -9.70
N ASP A 49 10.07 7.09 -9.19
CA ASP A 49 11.20 6.30 -9.71
C ASP A 49 12.02 5.70 -8.56
N THR A 50 12.95 4.83 -8.93
CA THR A 50 13.77 4.11 -7.95
C THR A 50 15.11 4.80 -7.74
N THR A 51 15.61 4.75 -6.51
CA THR A 51 16.93 5.23 -6.12
C THR A 51 17.70 4.07 -5.48
N THR A 52 18.97 4.29 -5.15
CA THR A 52 19.76 3.33 -4.39
C THR A 52 19.25 3.11 -2.96
N ARG A 53 18.39 4.00 -2.44
CA ARG A 53 17.79 3.91 -1.10
C ARG A 53 16.35 3.40 -1.09
N GLY A 54 15.68 3.39 -2.25
CA GLY A 54 14.30 2.94 -2.35
C GLY A 54 13.56 3.65 -3.46
N TRP A 55 12.49 4.36 -3.10
CA TRP A 55 11.59 5.03 -4.04
C TRP A 55 11.56 6.52 -3.74
N ARG A 56 11.37 7.34 -4.77
CA ARG A 56 11.13 8.78 -4.61
C ARG A 56 10.02 9.24 -5.53
N LEU A 57 9.37 10.34 -5.18
CA LEU A 57 8.50 11.07 -6.10
C LEU A 57 9.31 11.56 -7.30
N ALA A 58 8.67 11.67 -8.45
CA ALA A 58 9.29 12.10 -9.70
C ALA A 58 8.41 13.14 -10.40
N ASP A 59 9.02 14.03 -11.19
CA ASP A 59 8.26 15.04 -11.94
C ASP A 59 7.42 14.42 -13.07
N ARG A 60 7.79 13.23 -13.59
CA ARG A 60 7.09 12.57 -14.71
C ARG A 60 7.16 11.04 -14.63
N PRO A 61 6.17 10.32 -15.18
CA PRO A 61 6.17 8.85 -15.26
C PRO A 61 7.40 8.25 -15.94
N GLY A 62 8.19 7.52 -15.17
CA GLY A 62 9.43 6.88 -15.60
C GLY A 62 9.29 5.40 -15.99
N ARG A 63 10.44 4.76 -16.26
CA ARG A 63 10.52 3.32 -16.52
C ARG A 63 10.12 2.49 -15.29
N ASP A 64 10.51 2.95 -14.11
CA ASP A 64 10.30 2.21 -12.86
C ASP A 64 8.82 2.18 -12.46
N LEU A 65 8.10 3.30 -12.56
CA LEU A 65 6.66 3.34 -12.40
C LEU A 65 5.95 2.40 -13.38
N ARG A 66 6.30 2.46 -14.67
CA ARG A 66 5.72 1.55 -15.68
C ARG A 66 6.00 0.09 -15.36
N ARG A 67 7.18 -0.22 -14.82
CA ARG A 67 7.55 -1.57 -14.39
C ARG A 67 6.68 -2.04 -13.23
N ALA A 68 6.50 -1.22 -12.18
CA ALA A 68 5.62 -1.54 -11.05
C ALA A 68 4.18 -1.77 -11.50
N GLN A 69 3.64 -0.87 -12.32
CA GLN A 69 2.31 -1.01 -12.93
C GLN A 69 2.18 -2.29 -13.76
N SER A 70 3.21 -2.63 -14.55
CA SER A 70 3.21 -3.87 -15.36
C SER A 70 3.31 -5.14 -14.52
N LEU A 71 3.93 -5.08 -13.33
CA LEU A 71 3.97 -6.21 -12.39
C LEU A 71 2.60 -6.39 -11.72
N LEU A 72 2.00 -5.29 -11.25
CA LEU A 72 0.67 -5.30 -10.67
C LEU A 72 -0.40 -5.76 -11.68
N ALA A 73 -0.33 -5.31 -12.93
CA ALA A 73 -1.25 -5.75 -13.98
C ALA A 73 -1.17 -7.27 -14.18
N ARG A 74 0.04 -7.83 -14.23
CA ARG A 74 0.25 -9.29 -14.31
C ARG A 74 -0.30 -10.05 -13.10
N ASP A 75 -0.26 -9.46 -11.90
CA ASP A 75 -0.88 -10.07 -10.71
C ASP A 75 -2.41 -10.08 -10.80
N LEU A 76 -2.98 -9.00 -11.34
CA LEU A 76 -4.42 -8.89 -11.53
C LEU A 76 -4.94 -9.81 -12.62
N ASP A 77 -4.20 -9.97 -13.72
CA ASP A 77 -4.52 -10.92 -14.80
C ASP A 77 -4.46 -12.37 -14.27
N ALA A 78 -3.44 -12.69 -13.46
CA ALA A 78 -3.32 -14.00 -12.82
C ALA A 78 -4.43 -14.27 -11.79
N LEU A 79 -4.83 -13.26 -11.02
CA LEU A 79 -5.97 -13.34 -10.12
C LEU A 79 -7.26 -13.62 -10.90
N GLU A 80 -7.51 -12.89 -11.98
CA GLU A 80 -8.70 -13.05 -12.82
C GLU A 80 -8.77 -14.45 -13.41
N GLU A 81 -7.66 -14.97 -13.93
CA GLU A 81 -7.60 -16.34 -14.46
C GLU A 81 -7.82 -17.40 -13.37
N ALA A 82 -7.13 -17.28 -12.23
CA ALA A 82 -7.20 -18.28 -11.18
C ALA A 82 -8.54 -18.27 -10.42
N ALA A 83 -9.19 -17.10 -10.33
CA ALA A 83 -10.44 -16.91 -9.61
C ALA A 83 -11.68 -16.99 -10.52
N ASP A 84 -11.59 -17.60 -11.71
CA ASP A 84 -12.75 -17.79 -12.58
C ASP A 84 -13.86 -18.55 -11.85
N GLY A 85 -15.07 -18.00 -11.87
CA GLY A 85 -16.23 -18.51 -11.13
C GLY A 85 -16.13 -18.43 -9.59
N TYR A 86 -15.07 -17.84 -9.03
CA TYR A 86 -14.88 -17.77 -7.57
C TYR A 86 -16.01 -17.01 -6.86
N GLN A 87 -16.46 -17.56 -5.74
CA GLN A 87 -17.48 -16.97 -4.87
C GLN A 87 -17.01 -17.07 -3.43
N GLY A 88 -16.68 -15.96 -2.78
CA GLY A 88 -16.07 -16.03 -1.46
C GLY A 88 -15.45 -14.74 -0.99
N ALA A 89 -14.73 -14.79 0.14
CA ALA A 89 -13.95 -13.66 0.60
C ALA A 89 -12.67 -13.53 -0.24
N LEU A 90 -12.23 -12.32 -0.55
CA LEU A 90 -10.95 -12.11 -1.21
C LEU A 90 -10.28 -10.88 -0.62
N LYS A 91 -9.10 -11.07 -0.05
CA LYS A 91 -8.33 -10.00 0.57
C LYS A 91 -7.40 -9.33 -0.43
N LEU A 92 -7.37 -8.00 -0.41
CA LEU A 92 -6.39 -7.16 -1.07
C LEU A 92 -5.52 -6.49 -0.01
N GLN A 93 -4.33 -6.05 -0.40
CA GLN A 93 -3.44 -5.34 0.51
C GLN A 93 -2.66 -4.23 -0.19
N VAL A 94 -2.46 -3.13 0.54
CA VAL A 94 -1.72 -1.94 0.13
C VAL A 94 -0.97 -1.35 1.33
N CYS A 95 0.12 -0.63 1.08
CA CYS A 95 0.73 0.16 2.14
C CYS A 95 -0.14 1.38 2.46
N GLY A 96 -0.25 1.73 3.73
CA GLY A 96 -0.95 2.92 4.16
C GLY A 96 -0.16 4.22 3.94
N PRO A 97 -0.83 5.38 4.09
CA PRO A 97 -0.25 6.69 3.78
C PRO A 97 1.02 7.00 4.59
N TRP A 98 1.11 6.56 5.85
CA TRP A 98 2.25 6.89 6.71
C TRP A 98 3.48 6.06 6.38
N THR A 99 3.28 4.78 6.06
CA THR A 99 4.32 3.91 5.53
C THR A 99 4.79 4.39 4.17
N MET A 100 3.89 4.81 3.28
CA MET A 100 4.30 5.40 2.01
C MET A 100 5.08 6.71 2.23
N ALA A 101 4.60 7.62 3.08
CA ALA A 101 5.27 8.89 3.38
C ALA A 101 6.67 8.72 4.01
N ALA A 102 6.84 7.68 4.84
CA ALA A 102 8.12 7.37 5.48
C ALA A 102 9.12 6.67 4.55
N ARG A 103 8.64 6.03 3.47
CA ARG A 103 9.46 5.19 2.57
C ARG A 103 9.71 5.81 1.20
N LEU A 104 8.92 6.80 0.80
CA LEU A 104 9.17 7.62 -0.39
C LEU A 104 10.02 8.84 -0.02
N GLU A 105 11.03 9.15 -0.85
CA GLU A 105 11.74 10.43 -0.81
C GLU A 105 11.02 11.49 -1.67
N LEU A 106 11.23 12.77 -1.37
CA LEU A 106 10.75 13.89 -2.20
C LEU A 106 11.44 13.90 -3.59
N ALA A 107 10.83 14.53 -4.59
CA ALA A 107 11.41 14.55 -5.94
C ALA A 107 12.72 15.34 -6.05
N ARG A 108 12.85 16.40 -5.25
CA ARG A 108 13.96 17.38 -5.33
C ARG A 108 14.92 17.30 -4.16
N SER A 109 14.72 16.37 -3.24
CA SER A 109 15.61 16.14 -2.11
C SER A 109 15.59 14.67 -1.72
N GLN A 110 16.52 14.26 -0.88
CA GLN A 110 16.58 12.89 -0.37
C GLN A 110 15.76 12.72 0.92
N GLU A 111 15.06 13.78 1.35
CA GLU A 111 14.24 13.73 2.57
C GLU A 111 12.98 12.91 2.32
N PRO A 112 12.49 12.16 3.32
CA PRO A 112 11.22 11.47 3.23
C PRO A 112 10.08 12.43 2.89
N VAL A 113 9.07 11.96 2.16
CA VAL A 113 7.83 12.71 1.91
C VAL A 113 7.21 13.17 3.22
N LEU A 114 7.35 12.38 4.29
CA LEU A 114 6.92 12.72 5.65
C LEU A 114 7.44 14.07 6.16
N ALA A 115 8.58 14.56 5.66
CA ALA A 115 9.15 15.84 6.08
C ALA A 115 8.39 17.05 5.53
N ASP A 116 7.51 16.87 4.53
CA ASP A 116 6.71 17.93 3.91
C ASP A 116 5.21 17.63 4.06
N PRO A 117 4.50 18.36 4.95
CA PRO A 117 3.05 18.17 5.15
C PRO A 117 2.22 18.38 3.89
N GLY A 118 2.67 19.19 2.92
CA GLY A 118 2.01 19.34 1.63
C GLY A 118 2.12 18.08 0.80
N ALA A 119 3.32 17.55 0.67
CA ALA A 119 3.56 16.31 -0.06
C ALA A 119 2.85 15.09 0.58
N VAL A 120 2.73 15.05 1.91
CA VAL A 120 1.94 14.02 2.61
C VAL A 120 0.46 14.09 2.24
N ARG A 121 -0.12 15.29 2.15
CA ARG A 121 -1.52 15.45 1.73
C ARG A 121 -1.71 14.97 0.29
N ASP A 122 -0.89 15.45 -0.63
CA ASP A 122 -0.94 15.06 -2.05
C ASP A 122 -0.79 13.54 -2.22
N LEU A 123 0.15 12.92 -1.49
CA LEU A 123 0.35 11.48 -1.46
C LEU A 123 -0.88 10.74 -0.92
N THR A 124 -1.48 11.23 0.15
CA THR A 124 -2.65 10.61 0.78
C THR A 124 -3.87 10.67 -0.15
N GLU A 125 -4.10 11.81 -0.79
CA GLU A 125 -5.19 11.99 -1.76
C GLU A 125 -5.00 11.06 -2.97
N SER A 126 -3.81 11.06 -3.56
CA SER A 126 -3.43 10.17 -4.66
C SER A 126 -3.58 8.69 -4.32
N LEU A 127 -3.17 8.29 -3.11
CA LEU A 127 -3.30 6.92 -2.62
C LEU A 127 -4.77 6.54 -2.41
N ALA A 128 -5.59 7.41 -1.84
CA ALA A 128 -7.01 7.18 -1.65
C ALA A 128 -7.73 6.92 -2.99
N GLU A 129 -7.44 7.74 -4.01
CA GLU A 129 -7.96 7.53 -5.36
C GLU A 129 -7.46 6.22 -5.98
N GLY A 130 -6.16 5.94 -5.87
CA GLY A 130 -5.54 4.71 -6.35
C GLY A 130 -6.14 3.45 -5.73
N VAL A 131 -6.42 3.50 -4.41
CA VAL A 131 -7.08 2.41 -3.67
C VAL A 131 -8.50 2.20 -4.16
N ALA A 132 -9.29 3.27 -4.33
CA ALA A 132 -10.65 3.18 -4.86
C ALA A 132 -10.66 2.53 -6.26
N ALA A 133 -9.77 2.98 -7.14
CA ALA A 133 -9.61 2.44 -8.49
C ALA A 133 -9.15 0.97 -8.47
N HIS A 134 -8.24 0.61 -7.57
CA HIS A 134 -7.76 -0.77 -7.41
C HIS A 134 -8.88 -1.71 -6.98
N VAL A 135 -9.63 -1.34 -5.94
CA VAL A 135 -10.76 -2.15 -5.44
C VAL A 135 -11.84 -2.30 -6.52
N ALA A 136 -12.19 -1.22 -7.23
CA ALA A 136 -13.13 -1.28 -8.35
C ALA A 136 -12.63 -2.20 -9.48
N GLY A 137 -11.34 -2.10 -9.82
CA GLY A 137 -10.70 -2.92 -10.83
C GLY A 137 -10.68 -4.41 -10.47
N VAL A 138 -10.47 -4.77 -9.21
CA VAL A 138 -10.56 -6.17 -8.77
C VAL A 138 -12.01 -6.65 -8.77
N ARG A 139 -12.94 -5.83 -8.28
CA ARG A 139 -14.38 -6.17 -8.27
C ARG A 139 -14.91 -6.47 -9.67
N ALA A 140 -14.43 -5.75 -10.68
CA ALA A 140 -14.80 -5.99 -12.07
C ALA A 140 -14.26 -7.32 -12.60
N ARG A 141 -13.04 -7.72 -12.20
CA ARG A 141 -12.39 -8.98 -12.61
C ARG A 141 -12.96 -10.21 -11.90
N VAL A 142 -13.33 -10.07 -10.63
CA VAL A 142 -13.87 -11.17 -9.82
C VAL A 142 -15.21 -10.77 -9.18
N PRO A 143 -16.32 -10.75 -9.95
CA PRO A 143 -17.61 -10.24 -9.46
C PRO A 143 -18.21 -11.02 -8.28
N GLY A 144 -17.83 -12.30 -8.13
CA GLY A 144 -18.26 -13.15 -7.02
C GLY A 144 -17.49 -12.94 -5.71
N ALA A 145 -16.43 -12.12 -5.73
CA ALA A 145 -15.62 -11.86 -4.56
C ALA A 145 -16.26 -10.82 -3.63
N ARG A 146 -16.32 -11.15 -2.35
CA ARG A 146 -16.54 -10.23 -1.24
C ARG A 146 -15.19 -9.68 -0.81
N LEU A 147 -14.86 -8.50 -1.32
CA LEU A 147 -13.56 -7.88 -1.10
C LEU A 147 -13.38 -7.36 0.33
N LEU A 148 -12.16 -7.49 0.83
CA LEU A 148 -11.64 -6.94 2.08
C LEU A 148 -10.31 -6.26 1.77
N LEU A 149 -10.08 -5.04 2.23
CA LEU A 149 -8.79 -4.36 2.06
C LEU A 149 -7.99 -4.35 3.36
N GLN A 150 -6.77 -4.85 3.33
CA GLN A 150 -5.78 -4.66 4.38
C GLN A 150 -4.88 -3.47 4.03
N VAL A 151 -4.75 -2.52 4.94
CA VAL A 151 -3.84 -1.38 4.85
C VAL A 151 -2.66 -1.63 5.80
N ASP A 152 -1.49 -1.85 5.23
CA ASP A 152 -0.26 -2.15 5.97
C ASP A 152 0.43 -0.86 6.41
N GLU A 153 0.48 -0.64 7.72
CA GLU A 153 1.08 0.52 8.38
C GLU A 153 2.20 0.17 9.37
N PRO A 154 3.24 -0.60 8.98
CA PRO A 154 4.34 -0.92 9.87
C PRO A 154 5.18 0.30 10.31
N SER A 155 5.14 1.42 9.57
CA SER A 155 5.90 2.62 9.91
C SER A 155 5.15 3.56 10.85
N LEU A 156 3.84 3.36 11.05
CA LEU A 156 2.98 4.28 11.81
C LEU A 156 3.47 4.52 13.25
N PRO A 157 3.91 3.51 14.04
CA PRO A 157 4.45 3.77 15.38
C PRO A 157 5.68 4.69 15.36
N THR A 158 6.60 4.46 14.42
CA THR A 158 7.84 5.25 14.25
C THR A 158 7.52 6.68 13.77
N VAL A 159 6.50 6.84 12.94
CA VAL A 159 6.01 8.15 12.47
C VAL A 159 5.44 8.97 13.63
N LEU A 160 4.63 8.36 14.48
CA LEU A 160 4.05 8.99 15.68
C LEU A 160 5.12 9.32 16.73
N ALA A 161 6.15 8.48 16.85
CA ALA A 161 7.27 8.72 17.74
C ALA A 161 8.25 9.80 17.23
N GLY A 162 8.15 10.22 15.96
CA GLY A 162 9.13 11.12 15.35
C GLY A 162 10.51 10.47 15.21
N GLU A 163 10.54 9.17 14.90
CA GLU A 163 11.76 8.36 14.84
C GLU A 163 12.19 8.02 13.41
N VAL A 164 11.47 8.52 12.40
CA VAL A 164 11.80 8.31 10.98
C VAL A 164 13.09 9.08 10.65
N PRO A 165 14.15 8.41 10.15
CA PRO A 165 15.40 9.08 9.79
C PRO A 165 15.21 10.13 8.69
N SER A 166 15.86 11.29 8.84
CA SER A 166 16.04 12.25 7.74
C SER A 166 17.04 11.71 6.72
N ALA A 167 17.12 12.33 5.54
CA ALA A 167 18.08 11.99 4.48
C ALA A 167 19.53 11.86 4.96
N SER A 168 19.90 12.72 5.91
CA SER A 168 21.24 12.79 6.50
C SER A 168 21.54 11.65 7.48
N GLY A 169 20.51 10.96 7.98
CA GLY A 169 20.59 9.95 9.03
C GLY A 169 20.89 10.49 10.44
N PHE A 170 21.37 11.74 10.56
CA PHE A 170 21.72 12.38 11.84
C PHE A 170 20.52 12.97 12.58
N ASN A 171 19.48 13.35 11.84
CA ASN A 171 18.24 13.92 12.38
C ASN A 171 17.06 12.97 12.17
N ARG A 172 15.97 13.25 12.88
CA ARG A 172 14.67 12.61 12.68
C ARG A 172 13.65 13.60 12.11
N VAL A 173 12.73 13.08 11.32
CA VAL A 173 11.54 13.81 10.90
C VAL A 173 10.66 14.03 12.13
N ARG A 174 10.03 15.22 12.22
CA ARG A 174 9.13 15.57 13.33
C ARG A 174 8.03 14.51 13.47
N ALA A 175 7.67 14.20 14.71
CA ALA A 175 6.48 13.41 14.99
C ALA A 175 5.24 14.00 14.30
N VAL A 176 4.43 13.12 13.72
CA VAL A 176 3.11 13.47 13.19
C VAL A 176 2.12 13.53 14.35
N GLU A 177 1.28 14.56 14.38
CA GLU A 177 0.23 14.67 15.39
C GLU A 177 -0.79 13.54 15.22
N GLU A 178 -1.31 12.98 16.32
CA GLU A 178 -2.25 11.86 16.25
C GLU A 178 -3.50 12.18 15.41
N ALA A 179 -3.97 13.43 15.43
CA ALA A 179 -5.11 13.87 14.64
C ALA A 179 -4.82 13.86 13.13
N ASP A 180 -3.61 14.26 12.72
CA ASP A 180 -3.20 14.19 11.33
C ASP A 180 -3.04 12.73 10.91
N ALA A 181 -2.42 11.90 11.76
CA ALA A 181 -2.27 10.46 11.56
C ALA A 181 -3.61 9.76 11.31
N GLU A 182 -4.59 10.06 12.16
CA GLU A 182 -5.95 9.55 12.05
C GLU A 182 -6.63 10.03 10.76
N SER A 183 -6.53 11.33 10.45
CA SER A 183 -7.17 11.93 9.27
C SER A 183 -6.62 11.34 7.97
N GLY A 184 -5.29 11.18 7.87
CA GLY A 184 -4.67 10.60 6.68
C GLY A 184 -5.07 9.14 6.48
N LEU A 185 -5.09 8.36 7.56
CA LEU A 185 -5.52 6.96 7.51
C LEU A 185 -7.01 6.86 7.13
N ARG A 186 -7.87 7.69 7.74
CA ARG A 186 -9.32 7.75 7.44
C ARG A 186 -9.58 8.03 5.96
N ALA A 187 -8.82 8.93 5.34
CA ALA A 187 -8.98 9.26 3.93
C ALA A 187 -8.84 8.00 3.04
N VAL A 188 -7.79 7.21 3.26
CA VAL A 188 -7.53 5.99 2.49
C VAL A 188 -8.54 4.88 2.81
N LEU A 189 -8.85 4.67 4.09
CA LEU A 189 -9.82 3.63 4.50
C LEU A 189 -11.22 3.90 3.94
N SER A 190 -11.67 5.16 4.00
CA SER A 190 -13.00 5.54 3.51
C SER A 190 -13.12 5.42 1.99
N ALA A 191 -12.04 5.68 1.24
CA ALA A 191 -12.02 5.59 -0.21
C ALA A 191 -12.09 4.14 -0.74
N ALA A 192 -11.69 3.15 0.07
CA ALA A 192 -11.73 1.74 -0.32
C ALA A 192 -13.14 1.24 -0.67
N GLY A 193 -14.18 1.76 -0.02
CA GLY A 193 -15.58 1.36 -0.27
C GLY A 193 -15.89 -0.13 0.02
N VAL A 194 -15.02 -0.78 0.79
CA VAL A 194 -15.11 -2.17 1.25
C VAL A 194 -14.70 -2.23 2.72
N PRO A 195 -15.01 -3.31 3.45
CA PRO A 195 -14.47 -3.48 4.79
C PRO A 195 -12.94 -3.38 4.79
N THR A 196 -12.38 -2.75 5.82
CA THR A 196 -10.96 -2.44 5.93
C THR A 196 -10.34 -2.97 7.22
N LEU A 197 -9.13 -3.51 7.10
CA LEU A 197 -8.28 -3.89 8.23
C LEU A 197 -7.01 -3.06 8.17
N VAL A 198 -6.51 -2.60 9.31
CA VAL A 198 -5.17 -1.99 9.37
C VAL A 198 -4.23 -2.95 10.06
N HIS A 199 -3.15 -3.30 9.37
CA HIS A 199 -2.09 -4.10 9.95
C HIS A 199 -0.94 -3.21 10.41
N CYS A 200 -0.49 -3.37 11.65
CA CYS A 200 0.65 -2.63 12.18
C CYS A 200 1.57 -3.58 12.95
N CYS A 201 2.72 -3.93 12.36
CA CYS A 201 3.69 -4.83 12.98
C CYS A 201 4.32 -4.20 14.23
N GLY A 202 3.84 -4.53 15.44
CA GLY A 202 4.52 -4.17 16.68
C GLY A 202 3.66 -4.28 17.94
N MET A 203 4.31 -4.49 19.09
CA MET A 203 3.63 -4.53 20.40
C MET A 203 3.03 -3.16 20.82
N SER A 204 3.38 -2.09 20.10
CA SER A 204 2.94 -0.72 20.32
C SER A 204 2.01 -0.20 19.23
N ALA A 205 1.26 -1.08 18.55
CA ALA A 205 0.31 -0.67 17.52
C ALA A 205 -0.68 0.38 18.10
N PRO A 206 -0.84 1.55 17.45
CA PRO A 206 -1.68 2.64 17.96
C PRO A 206 -3.17 2.36 17.67
N VAL A 207 -3.73 1.35 18.36
CA VAL A 207 -5.09 0.85 18.13
C VAL A 207 -6.15 1.96 18.27
N GLY A 208 -5.91 2.95 19.14
CA GLY A 208 -6.78 4.12 19.28
C GLY A 208 -6.93 4.91 17.98
N ILE A 209 -5.81 5.26 17.34
CA ILE A 209 -5.77 5.99 16.06
C ILE A 209 -6.39 5.14 14.94
N ILE A 210 -6.05 3.86 14.88
CA ILE A 210 -6.57 2.92 13.87
C ILE A 210 -8.10 2.83 13.95
N ARG A 211 -8.65 2.68 15.16
CA ARG A 211 -10.10 2.66 15.37
C ARG A 211 -10.74 4.03 15.12
N GLY A 212 -10.08 5.11 15.55
CA GLY A 212 -10.52 6.48 15.30
C GLY A 212 -10.69 6.76 13.81
N ALA A 213 -9.73 6.30 12.99
CA ALA A 213 -9.74 6.42 11.54
C ALA A 213 -10.86 5.62 10.84
N GLY A 214 -11.55 4.72 11.55
CA GLY A 214 -12.70 3.98 11.05
C GLY A 214 -12.40 2.60 10.48
N ALA A 215 -11.27 1.99 10.85
CA ALA A 215 -10.97 0.61 10.44
C ALA A 215 -11.97 -0.39 11.06
N ASP A 216 -12.42 -1.38 10.29
CA ASP A 216 -13.31 -2.45 10.76
C ASP A 216 -12.57 -3.48 11.64
N GLY A 217 -11.25 -3.54 11.51
CA GLY A 217 -10.38 -4.33 12.37
C GLY A 217 -8.93 -3.86 12.36
N ALA A 218 -8.16 -4.35 13.34
CA ALA A 218 -6.74 -4.06 13.49
C ALA A 218 -6.01 -5.37 13.81
N GLY A 219 -4.80 -5.56 13.27
CA GLY A 219 -3.98 -6.75 13.51
C GLY A 219 -2.51 -6.57 13.16
#